data_AF-A0A5C8T0K7-F1
#
_entry.id   AF-A0A5C8T0K7-F1
#
_cell.length_a   1.000
_cell.length_b   1.000
_cell.length_c   1.000
_cell.angle_alpha   90.00
_cell.angle_beta   90.00
_cell.angle_gamma   90.00
#
_symmetry.space_group_name_H-M   'P 1'
#
loop_
_entity.id
_entity.type
_entity.pdbx_description
1 polymer ?
#
loop_
_entity_poly.entity_id
_entity_poly.type
_entity_poly.pdbx_seq_one_letter_code
_entity_poly.pdbx_strand_id
1 'polypeptide(L)'
;GLTIAVGLAAGLPLQRALGQRMAEFVYNRPALTLAVVAGPLALVLWRQGPRVVALAALAFAALGILRSVSGAAAMGLAAGLAMFVLGRLLPARLAVGLAGLGLGLAVALAPVEGDLLDRFMPEAAHERLVHSSSRARVAIARSFGAAVAADPWVGAGFGTSARFAEAPVAARLDPEMRTLLAVGHPHNAFLQVWAELGTAGAVLAAAVLMLMLAPLVAWPAGERATALALV
;
A
#
# COMPACT_ATOMS: atom_id res chain seq x y z
N GLY A 1 15.27 -9.55 -6.33
CA GLY A 1 16.04 -8.31 -6.14
C GLY A 1 16.97 -8.06 -7.30
N LEU A 2 18.06 -8.83 -7.41
CA LEU A 2 19.06 -8.70 -8.48
C LEU A 2 18.46 -8.72 -9.90
N THR A 3 17.50 -9.63 -10.15
CA THR A 3 16.78 -9.74 -11.43
C THR A 3 16.05 -8.45 -11.82
N ILE A 4 15.49 -7.73 -10.84
CA ILE A 4 14.82 -6.43 -11.07
C ILE A 4 15.88 -5.38 -11.43
N ALA A 5 16.94 -5.28 -10.64
CA ALA A 5 18.00 -4.30 -10.84
C ALA A 5 18.71 -4.47 -12.19
N VAL A 6 19.14 -5.70 -12.51
CA VAL A 6 19.79 -6.03 -13.79
C VAL A 6 18.79 -5.91 -14.94
N GLY A 7 17.56 -6.39 -14.76
CA GLY A 7 16.51 -6.30 -15.78
C GLY A 7 16.24 -4.86 -16.21
N LEU A 8 16.13 -3.93 -15.25
CA LEU A 8 15.94 -2.51 -15.55
C LEU A 8 17.19 -1.88 -16.17
N ALA A 9 18.38 -2.16 -15.63
CA ALA A 9 19.63 -1.61 -16.17
C ALA A 9 19.93 -2.07 -17.61
N ALA A 10 19.58 -3.31 -17.96
CA ALA A 10 19.80 -3.90 -19.27
C ALA A 10 18.64 -3.66 -20.26
N GLY A 11 17.65 -2.83 -19.89
CA GLY A 11 16.50 -2.52 -20.74
C GLY A 11 15.60 -3.71 -21.01
N LEU A 12 15.25 -4.47 -19.96
CA LEU A 12 14.27 -5.56 -19.91
C LEU A 12 14.50 -6.69 -20.95
N PRO A 13 15.71 -7.30 -20.99
CA PRO A 13 16.07 -8.27 -22.03
C PRO A 13 15.22 -9.55 -21.98
N LEU A 14 14.84 -9.99 -20.77
CA LEU A 14 13.99 -11.17 -20.59
C LEU A 14 12.57 -10.93 -21.12
N GLN A 15 11.99 -9.76 -20.83
CA GLN A 15 10.66 -9.39 -21.33
C GLN A 15 10.67 -9.27 -22.84
N ARG A 16 11.75 -8.71 -23.42
CA ARG A 16 11.94 -8.64 -24.87
C ARG A 16 11.99 -10.04 -25.49
N ALA A 17 12.78 -10.95 -24.90
CA ALA A 17 12.90 -12.33 -25.38
C ALA A 17 11.58 -13.11 -25.28
N LEU A 18 10.75 -12.81 -24.27
CA LEU A 18 9.44 -13.43 -24.07
C LEU A 18 8.30 -12.75 -24.83
N GLY A 19 8.59 -11.74 -25.68
CA GLY A 19 7.57 -10.97 -26.40
C GLY A 19 6.62 -10.19 -25.49
N GLN A 20 7.00 -9.94 -24.24
CA GLN A 20 6.19 -9.20 -23.27
C GLN A 20 6.34 -7.69 -23.46
N ARG A 21 5.33 -6.95 -22.97
CA ARG A 21 5.34 -5.49 -23.01
C ARG A 21 6.56 -4.95 -22.24
N MET A 22 7.37 -4.14 -22.91
CA MET A 22 8.57 -3.53 -22.34
C MET A 22 8.20 -2.32 -21.49
N ALA A 23 7.67 -2.60 -20.31
CA ALA A 23 7.23 -1.60 -19.36
C ALA A 23 7.95 -1.76 -18.02
N GLU A 24 8.56 -0.70 -17.51
CA GLU A 24 9.33 -0.73 -16.26
C GLU A 24 8.47 -1.15 -15.05
N PHE A 25 7.16 -0.84 -15.09
CA PHE A 25 6.21 -1.22 -14.05
C PHE A 25 5.93 -2.73 -13.95
N VAL A 26 6.47 -3.57 -14.86
CA VAL A 26 6.32 -5.03 -14.80
C VAL A 26 6.85 -5.61 -13.47
N TYR A 27 7.83 -4.93 -12.86
CA TYR A 27 8.43 -5.35 -11.59
C TYR A 27 7.72 -4.79 -10.35
N ASN A 28 6.63 -4.03 -10.48
CA ASN A 28 5.93 -3.45 -9.32
C ASN A 28 5.40 -4.53 -8.37
N ARG A 29 4.76 -5.58 -8.90
CA ARG A 29 4.24 -6.69 -8.10
C ARG A 29 5.37 -7.49 -7.43
N PRO A 30 6.42 -7.92 -8.16
CA PRO A 30 7.60 -8.53 -7.54
C PRO A 30 8.24 -7.66 -6.45
N ALA A 31 8.35 -6.35 -6.64
CA ALA A 31 8.91 -5.43 -5.65
C ALA A 31 8.06 -5.38 -4.37
N LEU A 32 6.73 -5.35 -4.50
CA LEU A 32 5.82 -5.43 -3.35
C LEU A 32 5.92 -6.78 -2.62
N THR A 33 6.04 -7.89 -3.35
CA THR A 33 6.28 -9.20 -2.74
C THR A 33 7.58 -9.22 -1.94
N LEU A 34 8.66 -8.63 -2.47
CA LEU A 34 9.93 -8.50 -1.74
C LEU A 34 9.75 -7.66 -0.47
N ALA A 35 8.99 -6.57 -0.52
CA ALA A 35 8.75 -5.70 0.63
C ALA A 35 8.08 -6.46 1.79
N VAL A 36 7.13 -7.34 1.50
CA VAL A 36 6.41 -8.13 2.52
C VAL A 36 7.21 -9.34 3.01
N VAL A 37 7.92 -10.04 2.13
CA VAL A 37 8.54 -11.34 2.46
C VAL A 37 9.96 -11.21 3.01
N ALA A 38 10.71 -10.16 2.65
CA ALA A 38 12.14 -10.08 2.97
C ALA A 38 12.43 -10.05 4.47
N GLY A 39 11.64 -9.31 5.27
CA GLY A 39 11.79 -9.24 6.72
C GLY A 39 11.60 -10.59 7.42
N PRO A 40 10.43 -11.26 7.27
CA PRO A 40 10.18 -12.59 7.83
C PRO A 40 11.21 -13.63 7.37
N LEU A 41 11.57 -13.65 6.08
CA LEU A 41 12.59 -14.56 5.56
C LEU A 41 13.95 -14.34 6.23
N ALA A 42 14.38 -13.09 6.36
CA ALA A 42 15.63 -12.74 7.02
C ALA A 42 15.63 -13.15 8.49
N LEU A 43 14.51 -13.00 9.21
CA LEU A 43 14.38 -13.44 10.59
C LEU A 43 14.54 -14.96 10.72
N VAL A 44 13.89 -15.74 9.85
CA VAL A 44 14.02 -17.21 9.83
C VAL A 44 15.47 -17.62 9.55
N LEU A 45 16.09 -17.05 8.52
CA LEU A 45 17.49 -17.31 8.18
C LEU A 45 18.44 -16.91 9.30
N TRP A 46 18.16 -15.80 10.00
CA TRP A 46 18.98 -15.35 11.12
C TRP A 46 18.96 -16.35 12.28
N ARG A 47 17.79 -16.95 12.57
CA ARG A 47 17.63 -17.95 13.63
C ARG A 47 18.24 -19.31 13.28
N GLN A 48 18.26 -19.66 11.99
CA GLN A 48 18.83 -20.92 11.52
C GLN A 48 20.36 -20.91 11.44
N GLY A 49 21.01 -19.75 11.64
CA GLY A 49 22.48 -19.63 11.65
C GLY A 49 23.13 -18.86 10.49
N PRO A 50 22.66 -18.91 9.23
CA PRO A 50 23.34 -18.22 8.12
C PRO A 50 23.04 -16.72 8.09
N ARG A 51 23.59 -15.97 9.06
CA ARG A 51 23.39 -14.51 9.21
C ARG A 51 23.80 -13.72 7.96
N VAL A 52 24.87 -14.13 7.29
CA VAL A 52 25.31 -13.50 6.03
C VAL A 52 24.24 -13.64 4.94
N VAL A 53 23.57 -14.79 4.87
CA VAL A 53 22.50 -15.04 3.90
C VAL A 53 21.26 -14.21 4.24
N ALA A 54 20.92 -14.06 5.53
CA ALA A 54 19.84 -13.17 5.97
C ALA A 54 20.10 -11.71 5.56
N LEU A 55 21.31 -11.20 5.80
CA LEU A 55 21.71 -9.85 5.40
C LEU A 55 21.72 -9.68 3.87
N ALA A 56 22.22 -10.68 3.14
CA ALA A 56 22.20 -10.67 1.68
C ALA A 56 20.76 -10.65 1.14
N ALA A 57 19.84 -11.42 1.73
CA ALA A 57 18.43 -11.42 1.34
C ALA A 57 17.79 -10.03 1.50
N LEU A 58 18.03 -9.35 2.64
CA LEU A 58 17.57 -7.99 2.87
C LEU A 58 18.20 -7.01 1.88
N ALA A 59 19.52 -7.09 1.67
CA ALA A 59 20.23 -6.21 0.75
C ALA A 59 19.74 -6.34 -0.70
N PHE A 60 19.54 -7.57 -1.18
CA PHE A 60 19.02 -7.80 -2.53
C PHE A 60 17.54 -7.40 -2.66
N ALA A 61 16.73 -7.58 -1.61
CA ALA A 61 15.35 -7.10 -1.60
C ALA A 61 15.31 -5.56 -1.68
N ALA A 62 16.04 -4.87 -0.80
CA ALA A 62 16.15 -3.42 -0.79
C ALA A 62 16.68 -2.88 -2.14
N LEU A 63 17.73 -3.49 -2.69
CA LEU A 63 18.24 -3.13 -4.02
C LEU A 63 17.16 -3.26 -5.10
N GLY A 64 16.41 -4.37 -5.11
CA GLY A 64 15.33 -4.58 -6.07
C GLY A 64 14.22 -3.54 -5.95
N ILE A 65 13.82 -3.21 -4.72
CA ILE A 65 12.78 -2.21 -4.44
C ILE A 65 13.24 -0.81 -4.86
N LEU A 66 14.43 -0.39 -4.41
CA LEU A 66 14.98 0.95 -4.66
C LEU A 66 15.33 1.19 -6.13
N ARG A 67 15.61 0.13 -6.89
CA ARG A 67 15.81 0.22 -8.34
C ARG A 67 14.52 0.14 -9.13
N SER A 68 13.43 -0.34 -8.54
CA SER A 68 12.13 -0.39 -9.20
C SER A 68 11.48 0.99 -9.27
N VAL A 69 10.54 1.16 -10.19
CA VAL A 69 9.69 2.36 -10.30
C VAL A 69 8.49 2.35 -9.34
N SER A 70 8.44 1.41 -8.41
CA SER A 70 7.31 1.24 -7.49
C SER A 70 7.43 2.17 -6.28
N GLY A 71 6.81 3.35 -6.37
CA GLY A 71 6.75 4.30 -5.25
C GLY A 71 6.14 3.69 -3.97
N ALA A 72 5.12 2.84 -4.12
CA ALA A 72 4.49 2.14 -3.00
C ALA A 72 5.46 1.16 -2.31
N ALA A 73 6.26 0.41 -3.07
CA ALA A 73 7.22 -0.52 -2.47
C ALA A 73 8.36 0.22 -1.77
N ALA A 74 8.85 1.33 -2.36
CA ALA A 74 9.86 2.17 -1.73
C ALA A 74 9.35 2.82 -0.43
N MET A 75 8.10 3.31 -0.42
CA MET A 75 7.50 3.88 0.78
C MET A 75 7.21 2.83 1.85
N GLY A 76 6.73 1.66 1.46
CA GLY A 76 6.57 0.51 2.36
C GLY A 76 7.89 0.07 2.97
N LEU A 77 8.99 0.07 2.21
CA LEU A 77 10.33 -0.22 2.74
C LEU A 77 10.76 0.83 3.78
N ALA A 78 10.53 2.12 3.52
CA ALA A 78 10.88 3.20 4.43
C ALA A 78 10.03 3.17 5.73
N ALA A 79 8.71 3.04 5.59
CA ALA A 79 7.78 2.91 6.72
C ALA A 79 8.08 1.65 7.54
N GLY A 80 8.28 0.51 6.87
CA GLY A 80 8.64 -0.75 7.51
C GLY A 80 9.97 -0.68 8.26
N LEU A 81 10.99 -0.03 7.68
CA LEU A 81 12.26 0.20 8.38
C LEU A 81 12.08 1.10 9.62
N ALA A 82 11.30 2.17 9.50
CA ALA A 82 10.98 3.04 10.63
C ALA A 82 10.27 2.25 11.74
N MET A 83 9.24 1.47 11.39
CA MET A 83 8.50 0.64 12.35
C MET A 83 9.35 -0.48 12.95
N PHE A 84 10.28 -1.06 12.19
CA PHE A 84 11.26 -2.00 12.72
C PHE A 84 12.13 -1.34 13.80
N VAL A 85 12.70 -0.18 13.50
CA VAL A 85 13.55 0.58 14.44
C VAL A 85 12.75 0.96 15.70
N LEU A 86 11.55 1.53 15.53
CA LEU A 86 10.66 1.86 16.65
C LEU A 86 10.30 0.62 17.47
N GLY A 87 10.00 -0.51 16.82
CA GLY A 87 9.69 -1.79 17.48
C GLY A 87 10.86 -2.38 18.27
N ARG A 88 12.11 -2.03 17.91
CA ARG A 88 13.32 -2.43 18.64
C ARG A 88 13.66 -1.50 19.79
N LEU A 89 13.40 -0.20 19.65
CA LEU A 89 13.81 0.83 20.61
C LEU A 89 12.74 1.16 21.66
N LEU A 90 11.46 1.05 21.31
CA LEU A 90 10.36 1.46 22.18
C LEU A 90 9.78 0.28 23.00
N PRO A 91 9.10 0.58 24.13
CA PRO A 91 8.29 -0.41 24.82
C PRO A 91 7.24 -1.02 23.89
N ALA A 92 6.96 -2.32 24.06
CA ALA A 92 6.09 -3.08 23.17
C ALA A 92 4.72 -2.42 22.95
N ARG A 93 4.09 -1.92 24.03
CA ARG A 93 2.79 -1.24 23.97
C ARG A 93 2.83 0.04 23.15
N LEU A 94 3.91 0.82 23.25
CA LEU A 94 4.06 2.07 22.51
C LEU A 94 4.29 1.80 21.02
N ALA A 95 5.19 0.86 20.69
CA ALA A 95 5.44 0.49 19.29
C ALA A 95 4.19 -0.05 18.59
N VAL A 96 3.45 -0.95 19.25
CA VAL A 96 2.18 -1.49 18.74
C VAL A 96 1.10 -0.40 18.68
N GLY A 97 1.04 0.48 19.67
CA GLY A 97 0.12 1.62 19.68
C GLY A 97 0.36 2.60 18.53
N LEU A 98 1.62 2.89 18.20
CA LEU A 98 1.99 3.72 17.04
C LEU A 98 1.60 3.06 15.72
N ALA A 99 1.82 1.75 15.58
CA ALA A 99 1.38 0.98 14.41
C ALA A 99 -0.15 1.02 14.27
N GLY A 100 -0.87 0.81 15.38
CA GLY A 100 -2.33 0.88 15.42
C GLY A 100 -2.85 2.28 15.10
N LEU A 101 -2.22 3.33 15.61
CA LEU A 101 -2.54 4.71 15.27
C LEU A 101 -2.33 4.97 13.78
N GLY A 102 -1.20 4.53 13.21
CA GLY A 102 -0.90 4.66 11.79
C GLY A 102 -1.96 3.99 10.90
N LEU A 103 -2.30 2.73 11.18
CA LEU A 103 -3.36 2.01 10.46
C LEU A 103 -4.74 2.64 10.67
N GLY A 104 -5.07 3.05 11.90
CA GLY A 104 -6.34 3.71 12.21
C GLY A 104 -6.49 5.02 11.44
N LEU A 105 -5.43 5.84 11.38
CA LEU A 105 -5.40 7.05 10.57
C LEU A 105 -5.48 6.74 9.08
N ALA A 106 -4.80 5.70 8.59
CA ALA A 106 -4.89 5.29 7.19
C ALA A 106 -6.32 4.88 6.79
N VAL A 107 -7.04 4.17 7.67
CA VAL A 107 -8.46 3.84 7.47
C VAL A 107 -9.32 5.10 7.55
N ALA A 108 -9.15 5.93 8.57
CA ALA A 108 -9.99 7.11 8.80
C ALA A 108 -9.83 8.18 7.71
N LEU A 109 -8.61 8.35 7.18
CA LEU A 109 -8.30 9.36 6.17
C LEU A 109 -8.48 8.86 4.73
N ALA A 110 -8.75 7.56 4.52
CA ALA A 110 -8.92 7.00 3.17
C ALA A 110 -9.95 7.75 2.31
N PRO A 111 -11.14 8.17 2.81
CA PRO A 111 -12.12 8.91 2.02
C PRO A 111 -11.63 10.26 1.49
N VAL A 112 -10.68 10.88 2.19
CA VAL A 112 -10.16 12.22 1.86
C VAL A 112 -8.75 12.18 1.28
N GLU A 113 -8.16 10.99 1.11
CA GLU A 113 -6.77 10.85 0.67
C GLU A 113 -6.53 11.50 -0.70
N GLY A 114 -7.50 11.37 -1.61
CA GLY A 114 -7.40 11.92 -2.96
C GLY A 114 -7.34 13.45 -2.93
N ASP A 115 -8.17 14.08 -2.10
CA ASP A 115 -8.20 15.54 -1.95
C ASP A 115 -6.97 16.06 -1.20
N LEU A 116 -6.47 15.31 -0.21
CA LEU A 116 -5.22 15.64 0.47
C LEU A 116 -4.03 15.59 -0.49
N LEU A 117 -3.94 14.52 -1.29
CA LEU A 117 -2.87 14.38 -2.29
C LEU A 117 -2.97 15.49 -3.34
N ASP A 118 -4.15 15.80 -3.84
CA ASP A 118 -4.33 16.86 -4.84
C ASP A 118 -3.90 18.25 -4.30
N ARG A 119 -4.20 18.55 -3.03
CA ARG A 119 -3.86 19.84 -2.41
C ARG A 119 -2.40 19.98 -1.99
N PHE A 120 -1.79 18.91 -1.50
CA PHE A 120 -0.46 18.95 -0.88
C PHE A 120 0.65 18.39 -1.78
N MET A 121 0.33 17.83 -2.95
CA MET A 121 1.34 17.28 -3.86
C MET A 121 2.14 18.41 -4.53
N PRO A 122 3.47 18.45 -4.37
CA PRO A 122 4.31 19.46 -5.02
C PRO A 122 4.27 19.34 -6.54
N GLU A 123 4.36 20.47 -7.26
CA GLU A 123 4.35 20.47 -8.73
C GLU A 123 5.47 19.62 -9.35
N ALA A 124 6.64 19.56 -8.72
CA ALA A 124 7.74 18.69 -9.14
C ALA A 124 7.40 17.18 -9.06
N ALA A 125 6.52 16.79 -8.13
CA ALA A 125 5.96 15.43 -8.12
C ALA A 125 4.91 15.31 -9.24
N HIS A 126 4.08 16.32 -9.44
CA HIS A 126 3.06 16.39 -10.49
C HIS A 126 3.66 16.21 -11.91
N GLU A 127 4.82 16.82 -12.19
CA GLU A 127 5.59 16.70 -13.44
C GLU A 127 6.21 15.32 -13.63
N ARG A 128 6.83 14.75 -12.59
CA ARG A 128 7.33 13.36 -12.62
C ARG A 128 6.21 12.33 -12.82
N LEU A 129 4.99 12.70 -12.46
CA LEU A 129 3.82 11.83 -12.55
C LEU A 129 3.01 12.03 -13.84
N VAL A 130 3.33 12.99 -14.72
CA VAL A 130 2.68 13.18 -16.05
C VAL A 130 2.71 11.89 -16.87
N HIS A 131 3.84 11.18 -16.81
CA HIS A 131 4.06 9.93 -17.53
C HIS A 131 3.65 8.68 -16.74
N SER A 132 3.07 8.85 -15.54
CA SER A 132 2.69 7.77 -14.64
C SER A 132 1.18 7.69 -14.46
N SER A 133 0.65 6.50 -14.24
CA SER A 133 -0.77 6.27 -13.88
C SER A 133 -1.25 6.98 -12.60
N SER A 134 -0.41 7.77 -11.93
CA SER A 134 -0.63 8.27 -10.58
C SER A 134 -1.59 9.46 -10.52
N ARG A 135 -1.63 10.35 -11.52
CA ARG A 135 -2.68 11.38 -11.58
C ARG A 135 -4.06 10.77 -11.74
N ALA A 136 -4.19 9.76 -12.60
CA ALA A 136 -5.42 8.99 -12.73
C ALA A 136 -5.80 8.32 -11.40
N ARG A 137 -4.83 7.81 -10.62
CA ARG A 137 -5.10 7.25 -9.29
C ARG A 137 -5.62 8.28 -8.30
N VAL A 138 -5.07 9.50 -8.29
CA VAL A 138 -5.57 10.60 -7.44
C VAL A 138 -7.00 10.97 -7.84
N ALA A 139 -7.26 11.14 -9.13
CA ALA A 139 -8.61 11.44 -9.63
C ALA A 139 -9.63 10.33 -9.30
N ILE A 140 -9.23 9.06 -9.45
CA ILE A 140 -10.05 7.91 -9.02
C ILE A 140 -10.29 7.96 -7.50
N ALA A 141 -9.26 8.20 -6.69
CA ALA A 141 -9.41 8.28 -5.24
C ALA A 141 -10.34 9.42 -4.82
N ARG A 142 -10.26 10.59 -5.48
CA ARG A 142 -11.19 11.72 -5.27
C ARG A 142 -12.63 11.35 -5.63
N SER A 143 -12.84 10.66 -6.74
CA SER A 143 -14.17 10.20 -7.15
C SER A 143 -14.79 9.21 -6.16
N PHE A 144 -14.02 8.19 -5.72
CA PHE A 144 -14.46 7.25 -4.69
C PHE A 144 -14.68 7.95 -3.34
N GLY A 145 -13.81 8.90 -2.97
CA GLY A 145 -13.97 9.74 -1.79
C GLY A 145 -15.25 10.57 -1.80
N ALA A 146 -15.59 11.17 -2.94
CA ALA A 146 -16.84 11.92 -3.14
C ALA A 146 -18.07 11.01 -3.01
N ALA A 147 -18.00 9.77 -3.53
CA ALA A 147 -19.06 8.78 -3.34
C ALA A 147 -19.25 8.43 -1.86
N VAL A 148 -18.16 8.22 -1.12
CA VAL A 148 -18.21 7.99 0.34
C VAL A 148 -18.78 9.20 1.06
N ALA A 149 -18.40 10.42 0.69
CA ALA A 149 -18.93 11.63 1.32
C ALA A 149 -20.45 11.80 1.09
N ALA A 150 -20.97 11.32 -0.05
CA ALA A 150 -22.39 11.34 -0.36
C ALA A 150 -23.21 10.27 0.39
N ASP A 151 -22.60 9.15 0.80
CA ASP A 151 -23.24 8.10 1.61
C ASP A 151 -22.26 7.42 2.59
N PRO A 152 -21.84 8.12 3.66
CA PRO A 152 -20.75 7.65 4.52
C PRO A 152 -21.17 6.53 5.46
N TRP A 153 -22.47 6.33 5.67
CA TRP A 153 -22.97 5.40 6.68
C TRP A 153 -23.03 3.97 6.16
N VAL A 154 -23.64 3.78 4.99
CA VAL A 154 -23.91 2.46 4.41
C VAL A 154 -22.95 2.14 3.26
N GLY A 155 -22.42 3.15 2.58
CA GLY A 155 -21.69 2.97 1.33
C GLY A 155 -22.62 2.61 0.17
N ALA A 156 -22.04 2.23 -0.96
CA ALA A 156 -22.78 1.90 -2.19
C ALA A 156 -23.30 0.45 -2.23
N GLY A 157 -22.84 -0.41 -1.32
CA GLY A 157 -23.13 -1.85 -1.30
C GLY A 157 -21.93 -2.72 -1.73
N PHE A 158 -21.93 -3.97 -1.28
CA PHE A 158 -20.86 -4.95 -1.53
C PHE A 158 -20.76 -5.33 -3.01
N GLY A 159 -19.53 -5.45 -3.52
CA GLY A 159 -19.29 -5.88 -4.90
C GLY A 159 -19.70 -4.85 -5.95
N THR A 160 -19.89 -3.59 -5.54
CA THR A 160 -20.22 -2.48 -6.45
C THR A 160 -19.10 -2.14 -7.41
N SER A 161 -17.88 -2.64 -7.15
CA SER A 161 -16.68 -2.41 -7.96
C SER A 161 -16.96 -2.26 -9.47
N ALA A 162 -17.42 -3.32 -10.14
CA ALA A 162 -17.62 -3.30 -11.61
C ALA A 162 -18.80 -2.45 -12.10
N ARG A 163 -19.71 -2.04 -11.22
CA ARG A 163 -20.95 -1.31 -11.55
C ARG A 163 -21.12 -0.04 -10.73
N PHE A 164 -20.02 0.50 -10.19
CA PHE A 164 -20.11 1.58 -9.22
C PHE A 164 -20.76 2.82 -9.85
N ALA A 165 -20.45 3.10 -11.13
CA ALA A 165 -21.07 4.18 -11.89
C ALA A 165 -22.61 4.06 -12.08
N GLU A 166 -23.19 2.88 -11.82
CA GLU A 166 -24.63 2.60 -11.85
C GLU A 166 -25.28 2.71 -10.47
N ALA A 167 -24.48 2.77 -9.39
CA ALA A 167 -25.00 2.85 -8.03
C ALA A 167 -25.79 4.15 -7.82
N PRO A 168 -26.84 4.16 -6.97
CA PRO A 168 -27.65 5.36 -6.72
C PRO A 168 -26.82 6.56 -6.26
N VAL A 169 -25.75 6.32 -5.50
CA VAL A 169 -24.83 7.38 -5.05
C VAL A 169 -24.09 8.05 -6.21
N ALA A 170 -23.75 7.31 -7.27
CA ALA A 170 -23.01 7.84 -8.42
C ALA A 170 -23.84 8.85 -9.24
N ALA A 171 -25.18 8.77 -9.19
CA ALA A 171 -26.06 9.74 -9.83
C ALA A 171 -26.04 11.13 -9.15
N ARG A 172 -25.51 11.22 -7.93
CA ARG A 172 -25.38 12.47 -7.16
C ARG A 172 -24.04 13.18 -7.38
N LEU A 173 -23.12 12.57 -8.14
CA LEU A 173 -21.78 13.10 -8.38
C LEU A 173 -21.71 13.82 -9.72
N ASP A 174 -20.70 14.68 -9.85
CA ASP A 174 -20.38 15.31 -11.13
C ASP A 174 -20.10 14.26 -12.21
N PRO A 175 -20.48 14.52 -13.49
CA PRO A 175 -20.32 13.54 -14.56
C PRO A 175 -18.89 13.02 -14.73
N GLU A 176 -17.88 13.88 -14.52
CA GLU A 176 -16.47 13.51 -14.61
C GLU A 176 -16.04 12.57 -13.48
N MET A 177 -16.53 12.77 -12.25
CA MET A 177 -16.24 11.83 -11.16
C MET A 177 -16.95 10.51 -11.39
N ARG A 178 -18.19 10.55 -11.89
CA ARG A 178 -18.98 9.35 -12.19
C ARG A 178 -18.30 8.44 -13.21
N THR A 179 -17.67 8.98 -14.25
CA THR A 179 -16.95 8.15 -15.24
C THR A 179 -15.75 7.45 -14.63
N LEU A 180 -15.06 8.09 -13.68
CA LEU A 180 -13.92 7.48 -12.97
C LEU A 180 -14.33 6.35 -12.01
N LEU A 181 -15.59 6.31 -11.56
CA LEU A 181 -16.12 5.17 -10.80
C LEU A 181 -16.23 3.89 -11.65
N ALA A 182 -16.32 4.01 -12.99
CA ALA A 182 -16.37 2.86 -13.89
C ALA A 182 -15.02 2.11 -14.00
N VAL A 183 -13.93 2.65 -13.43
CA VAL A 183 -12.62 1.99 -13.39
C VAL A 183 -12.62 0.72 -12.54
N GLY A 184 -13.61 0.56 -11.67
CA GLY A 184 -13.84 -0.69 -10.96
C GLY A 184 -13.43 -0.65 -9.49
N HIS A 185 -12.27 -0.10 -9.16
CA HIS A 185 -11.81 -0.04 -7.78
C HIS A 185 -10.81 1.11 -7.55
N PRO A 186 -10.81 1.73 -6.37
CA PRO A 186 -9.73 2.57 -5.94
C PRO A 186 -8.51 1.67 -5.68
N HIS A 187 -7.32 2.20 -5.89
CA HIS A 187 -6.08 1.47 -5.61
C HIS A 187 -5.72 1.51 -4.11
N ASN A 188 -6.73 1.69 -3.25
CA ASN A 188 -6.65 1.71 -1.80
C ASN A 188 -7.78 0.83 -1.25
N ALA A 189 -7.40 -0.23 -0.53
CA ALA A 189 -8.35 -1.18 0.04
C ALA A 189 -9.23 -0.56 1.15
N PHE A 190 -8.73 0.38 1.94
CA PHE A 190 -9.52 1.08 2.95
C PHE A 190 -10.57 1.97 2.30
N LEU A 191 -10.20 2.70 1.24
CA LEU A 191 -11.16 3.49 0.47
C LEU A 191 -12.23 2.58 -0.16
N GLN A 192 -11.85 1.39 -0.63
CA GLN A 192 -12.81 0.41 -1.13
C GLN A 192 -13.79 -0.04 -0.04
N VAL A 193 -13.30 -0.34 1.18
CA VAL A 193 -14.15 -0.70 2.32
C VAL A 193 -15.15 0.41 2.63
N TRP A 194 -14.69 1.66 2.66
CA TRP A 194 -15.57 2.81 2.83
C TRP A 194 -16.62 2.92 1.73
N ALA A 195 -16.19 2.76 0.47
CA ALA A 195 -17.07 2.93 -0.67
C ALA A 195 -18.14 1.83 -0.75
N GLU A 196 -17.83 0.60 -0.33
CA GLU A 196 -18.80 -0.50 -0.34
C GLU A 196 -19.65 -0.60 0.92
N LEU A 197 -19.08 -0.35 2.10
CA LEU A 197 -19.68 -0.69 3.40
C LEU A 197 -19.81 0.50 4.37
N GLY A 198 -19.37 1.68 3.95
CA GLY A 198 -19.42 2.90 4.75
C GLY A 198 -18.68 2.79 6.09
N THR A 199 -19.18 3.55 7.05
CA THR A 199 -18.61 3.67 8.40
C THR A 199 -18.62 2.33 9.13
N ALA A 200 -19.66 1.53 8.96
CA ALA A 200 -19.75 0.21 9.61
C ALA A 200 -18.61 -0.71 9.15
N GLY A 201 -18.38 -0.81 7.83
CA GLY A 201 -17.27 -1.59 7.29
C GLY A 201 -15.90 -1.04 7.70
N ALA A 202 -15.73 0.28 7.70
CA ALA A 202 -14.49 0.91 8.11
C ALA A 202 -14.14 0.63 9.58
N VAL A 203 -15.13 0.73 10.48
CA VAL A 203 -14.96 0.41 11.91
C VAL A 203 -14.62 -1.07 12.10
N LEU A 204 -15.30 -1.97 11.41
CA LEU A 204 -15.01 -3.41 11.48
C LEU A 204 -13.62 -3.73 10.94
N ALA A 205 -13.23 -3.14 9.80
CA ALA A 205 -11.88 -3.29 9.24
C ALA A 205 -10.81 -2.79 10.22
N ALA A 206 -11.00 -1.60 10.80
CA ALA A 206 -10.10 -1.07 11.82
C ALA A 206 -10.02 -1.98 13.05
N ALA A 207 -11.15 -2.50 13.53
CA ALA A 207 -11.18 -3.44 14.66
C ALA A 207 -10.39 -4.73 14.35
N VAL A 208 -10.56 -5.31 13.16
CA VAL A 208 -9.78 -6.49 12.73
C VAL A 208 -8.28 -6.18 12.72
N LEU A 209 -7.88 -5.02 12.17
CA LEU A 209 -6.47 -4.61 12.19
C LEU A 209 -5.93 -4.47 13.62
N MET A 210 -6.68 -3.86 14.53
CA MET A 210 -6.28 -3.74 15.94
C MET A 210 -6.17 -5.11 16.63
N LEU A 211 -7.11 -6.03 16.34
CA LEU A 211 -7.08 -7.38 16.88
C LEU A 211 -5.90 -8.20 16.33
N MET A 212 -5.47 -7.95 15.09
CA MET A 212 -4.26 -8.56 14.53
C MET A 212 -2.97 -8.01 15.17
N LEU A 213 -2.96 -6.73 15.56
CA LEU A 213 -1.81 -6.10 16.21
C LEU A 213 -1.68 -6.42 17.70
N ALA A 214 -2.80 -6.57 18.42
CA ALA A 214 -2.80 -6.74 19.87
C ALA A 214 -1.90 -7.88 20.40
N PRO A 215 -1.84 -9.08 19.76
CA PRO A 215 -0.97 -10.17 20.21
C PRO A 215 0.52 -9.84 20.15
N LEU A 216 0.94 -8.91 19.27
CA LEU A 216 2.34 -8.57 19.07
C LEU A 216 2.98 -7.97 20.33
N VAL A 217 2.19 -7.43 21.25
CA VAL A 217 2.70 -6.88 22.54
C VAL A 217 3.43 -7.95 23.35
N ALA A 218 2.95 -9.20 23.29
CA ALA A 218 3.53 -10.32 24.04
C ALA A 218 4.72 -10.99 23.32
N TRP A 219 4.99 -10.63 22.06
CA TRP A 219 6.03 -11.27 21.27
C TRP A 219 7.44 -10.83 21.70
N PRO A 220 8.46 -11.68 21.51
CA PRO A 220 9.86 -11.28 21.64
C PRO A 220 10.20 -10.07 20.76
N ALA A 221 11.11 -9.21 21.23
CA ALA A 221 11.38 -7.92 20.58
C ALA A 221 11.80 -8.02 19.11
N GLY A 222 12.56 -9.06 18.74
CA GLY A 222 12.96 -9.29 17.34
C GLY A 222 11.78 -9.65 16.44
N GLU A 223 10.95 -10.60 16.87
CA GLU A 223 9.76 -11.05 16.13
C GLU A 223 8.73 -9.92 16.01
N ARG A 224 8.47 -9.21 17.11
CA ARG A 224 7.58 -8.04 17.11
C ARG A 224 8.06 -6.97 16.12
N ALA A 225 9.33 -6.60 16.17
CA ALA A 225 9.86 -5.56 15.27
C ALA A 225 9.77 -5.99 13.80
N THR A 226 10.06 -7.25 13.49
CA THR A 226 9.88 -7.79 12.12
C THR A 226 8.42 -7.80 11.68
N ALA A 227 7.48 -8.14 12.57
CA ALA A 227 6.05 -8.10 12.27
C ALA A 227 5.54 -6.67 12.06
N LEU A 228 5.95 -5.72 12.91
CA LEU A 228 5.58 -4.31 12.79
C LEU A 228 6.16 -3.65 11.53
N ALA A 229 7.26 -4.17 10.98
CA ALA A 229 7.81 -3.70 9.72
C ALA A 229 6.92 -3.98 8.49
N LEU A 230 5.86 -4.78 8.65
CA LEU A 230 4.89 -5.11 7.60
C LEU A 230 3.65 -4.19 7.62
N VAL A 231 3.55 -3.33 8.64
CA VAL A 231 2.46 -2.36 8.84
C VAL A 231 2.75 -1.09 8.07
#